data_AF-A0A7Y6PY23-F1
#
_entry.id   AF-A0A7Y6PY23-F1
#
_cell.length_a   1.000
_cell.length_b   1.000
_cell.length_c   1.000
_cell.angle_alpha   90.00
_cell.angle_beta   90.00
_cell.angle_gamma   90.00
#
_symmetry.space_group_name_H-M   'P 1'
#
loop_
_entity.id
_entity.type
_entity.pdbx_description
1 polymer ?
#
loop_
_entity_poly.entity_id
_entity_poly.type
_entity_poly.pdbx_seq_one_letter_code
_entity_poly.pdbx_strand_id
1 'polypeptide(L)' 'RAPSVADGRVPLVLHLLAPNQRPVQVTTDLPGFWVKHYPALRKQLMRRYPRHQWPEDPLQLVRED' A
#
# COMPACT_ATOMS: atom_id res chain seq x y z
N ARG A 1 -4.08 6.46 8.90
CA ARG A 1 -3.48 5.87 10.13
C ARG A 1 -2.97 4.47 9.80
N ALA A 2 -1.85 4.01 10.38
CA ALA A 2 -1.42 2.62 10.23
C ALA A 2 -2.22 1.69 11.17
N PRO A 3 -2.55 0.45 10.76
CA PRO A 3 -3.21 -0.53 11.62
C PRO A 3 -2.35 -0.92 12.83
N SER A 4 -3.01 -1.16 13.96
CA SER A 4 -2.37 -1.60 15.20
C SER A 4 -3.34 -2.42 16.05
N VAL A 5 -2.79 -3.23 16.96
CA VAL A 5 -3.53 -4.09 17.90
C VAL A 5 -3.24 -3.70 19.35
N ALA A 6 -3.89 -4.36 20.32
CA ALA A 6 -3.79 -4.07 21.75
C ALA A 6 -4.11 -2.59 22.07
N ASP A 7 -5.28 -2.12 21.64
CA ASP A 7 -5.71 -0.71 21.73
C ASP A 7 -4.73 0.28 21.11
N GLY A 8 -4.05 -0.17 20.05
CA GLY A 8 -3.11 0.63 19.30
C GLY A 8 -1.69 0.69 19.87
N ARG A 9 -1.40 -0.11 20.90
CA ARG A 9 -0.06 -0.20 21.51
C ARG A 9 0.95 -0.96 20.65
N VAL A 10 0.49 -1.88 19.80
CA VAL A 10 1.37 -2.74 18.98
C VAL A 10 1.10 -2.47 17.50
N PRO A 11 2.03 -1.83 16.77
CA PRO A 11 1.88 -1.63 15.33
C PRO A 11 2.01 -2.94 14.56
N LEU A 12 1.24 -3.09 13.48
CA LEU A 12 1.37 -4.25 12.59
C LEU A 12 2.49 -4.04 11.58
N VAL A 13 3.28 -5.08 11.34
CA VAL A 13 4.15 -5.16 10.16
C VAL A 13 3.30 -5.61 8.99
N LEU A 14 3.14 -4.76 7.98
CA LEU A 14 2.35 -5.04 6.79
C LEU A 14 3.26 -5.51 5.66
N HIS A 15 2.94 -6.66 5.08
CA HIS A 15 3.49 -7.08 3.79
C HIS A 15 2.53 -6.62 2.70
N LEU A 16 2.90 -5.56 1.97
CA LEU A 16 2.13 -5.06 0.84
C LEU A 16 2.47 -5.90 -0.38
N LEU A 17 1.45 -6.53 -0.97
CA LEU A 17 1.62 -7.52 -2.02
C LEU A 17 1.27 -6.95 -3.39
N ALA A 18 1.99 -7.39 -4.41
CA ALA A 18 1.57 -7.24 -5.80
C ALA A 18 0.46 -8.26 -6.16
N PRO A 19 -0.20 -8.14 -7.33
CA PRO A 19 -1.24 -9.07 -7.77
C PRO A 19 -0.84 -10.55 -7.78
N ASN A 20 0.45 -10.84 -7.93
CA ASN A 20 1.00 -12.20 -7.90
C ASN A 20 1.31 -12.72 -6.48
N GLN A 21 0.78 -12.09 -5.44
CA GLN A 21 0.97 -12.45 -4.02
C GLN A 21 2.42 -12.34 -3.53
N ARG A 22 3.31 -11.67 -4.27
CA ARG A 22 4.68 -11.42 -3.81
C ARG A 22 4.76 -10.07 -3.08
N PRO A 23 5.45 -10.01 -1.92
CA PRO A 23 5.71 -8.74 -1.25
C PRO A 23 6.50 -7.77 -2.13
N VAL A 24 6.06 -6.52 -2.15
CA VAL A 24 6.72 -5.40 -2.84
C VAL A 24 7.16 -4.30 -1.88
N GLN A 25 6.56 -4.26 -0.69
CA GLN A 25 7.01 -3.44 0.43
C GLN A 25 6.65 -4.15 1.73
N VAL A 26 7.53 -4.06 2.72
CA VAL A 26 7.23 -4.39 4.12
C VAL A 26 7.34 -3.12 4.95
N THR A 27 6.31 -2.78 5.74
CA THR A 27 6.29 -1.51 6.48
C THR A 27 5.39 -1.58 7.72
N THR A 28 5.72 -0.82 8.76
CA THR A 28 4.81 -0.47 9.87
C THR A 28 4.19 0.92 9.68
N ASP A 29 4.70 1.71 8.73
CA ASP A 29 4.23 3.06 8.39
C ASP A 29 3.48 3.04 7.05
N LEU A 30 2.19 2.66 7.11
CA LEU A 30 1.31 2.66 5.93
C LEU A 30 1.06 4.07 5.37
N PRO A 31 0.82 5.12 6.19
CA PRO A 31 0.71 6.49 5.67
C PRO A 31 1.96 6.95 4.92
N GLY A 32 3.15 6.72 5.49
CA GLY A 32 4.41 7.08 4.84
C GLY A 32 4.66 6.30 3.54
N PHE A 33 4.23 5.04 3.47
CA PHE A 33 4.26 4.28 2.22
C PHE A 33 3.50 4.99 1.09
N TRP A 34 2.26 5.40 1.33
CA TRP A 34 1.43 6.04 0.30
C TRP A 34 2.04 7.34 -0.21
N VAL A 35 2.63 8.15 0.67
CA VAL A 35 3.21 9.46 0.30
C VAL A 35 4.57 9.32 -0.37
N LYS A 36 5.45 8.45 0.15
CA LYS A 36 6.87 8.44 -0.22
C LYS A 36 7.25 7.33 -1.19
N HIS A 37 6.65 6.15 -1.05
CA HIS A 37 7.11 4.94 -1.75
C HIS A 37 6.19 4.53 -2.89
N TYR A 38 4.87 4.64 -2.69
CA TYR A 38 3.88 4.26 -3.68
C TYR A 38 4.07 4.94 -5.05
N PRO A 39 4.39 6.25 -5.18
CA PRO A 39 4.52 6.88 -6.50
C PRO A 39 5.57 6.23 -7.41
N ALA A 40 6.71 5.81 -6.84
CA ALA A 40 7.76 5.12 -7.59
C ALA A 40 7.37 3.66 -7.88
N LEU A 41 6.84 2.97 -6.88
CA LEU A 41 6.43 1.57 -7.00
C LEU A 41 5.28 1.40 -8.01
N ARG A 42 4.31 2.32 -8.02
CA ARG A 42 3.18 2.36 -8.95
C ARG A 42 3.63 2.35 -10.40
N LYS A 43 4.63 3.17 -10.76
CA LYS A 43 5.20 3.23 -12.11
C LYS A 43 5.76 1.87 -12.55
N GLN A 44 6.45 1.17 -11.65
CA GLN A 44 7.00 -0.16 -11.91
C GLN A 44 5.90 -1.22 -12.05
N LEU A 45 4.94 -1.22 -11.12
CA LEU A 45 3.86 -2.20 -11.07
C LEU A 45 2.86 -2.02 -12.21
N MET A 46 2.55 -0.79 -12.62
CA MET A 46 1.69 -0.51 -13.77
C MET A 46 2.25 -1.12 -15.06
N ARG A 47 3.57 -1.04 -15.28
CA ARG A 47 4.21 -1.68 -16.43
C ARG A 47 4.12 -3.21 -16.38
N ARG A 48 4.26 -3.79 -15.18
CA ARG A 48 4.26 -5.25 -14.97
C ARG A 48 2.84 -5.85 -14.96
N TYR A 49 1.86 -5.09 -14.50
CA TYR A 49 0.47 -5.49 -14.31
C TYR A 49 -0.49 -4.44 -14.90
N PRO A 50 -0.51 -4.27 -16.24
CA PRO A 50 -1.24 -3.18 -16.90
C PRO A 50 -2.77 -3.31 -16.81
N ARG A 51 -3.29 -4.49 -16.46
CA ARG A 51 -4.74 -4.73 -16.28
C ARG A 51 -5.29 -4.31 -14.91
N HIS A 52 -4.44 -3.90 -13.98
CA HIS A 52 -4.85 -3.45 -12.64
C HIS A 52 -4.92 -1.93 -12.57
N GLN A 53 -5.81 -1.40 -11.72
CA GLN A 53 -5.86 0.02 -11.45
C GLN A 53 -4.72 0.45 -10.53
N TRP A 54 -4.07 1.54 -10.90
CA TRP A 54 -2.92 2.12 -10.21
C TRP A 54 -3.11 3.65 -10.11
N PRO A 55 -3.98 4.14 -9.21
CA PRO A 55 -4.36 5.55 -9.13
C PRO A 55 -3.18 6.46 -8.75
N GLU A 56 -3.16 7.71 -9.22
CA GLU A 56 -2.20 8.71 -8.75
C GLU A 56 -2.45 9.07 -7.29
N ASP A 57 -3.74 9.21 -6.91
CA ASP A 57 -4.17 9.36 -5.53
C ASP A 57 -4.78 8.04 -5.01
N PRO A 58 -4.02 7.21 -4.28
CA PRO A 58 -4.49 5.94 -3.77
C PRO A 58 -5.49 6.08 -2.61
N LEU A 59 -5.59 7.24 -1.96
CA LEU A 59 -6.48 7.45 -0.82
C LEU A 59 -7.90 7.82 -1.27
N GLN A 60 -8.08 8.29 -2.50
CA GLN A 60 -9.42 8.55 -3.05
C GLN A 60 -10.19 7.27 -3.38
N LEU A 61 -9.49 6.17 -3.68
CA LEU A 61 -10.12 4.90 -4.07
C LEU A 61 -10.73 4.15 -2.88
N VAL A 62 -10.44 4.56 -1.64
CA VAL A 62 -10.92 3.92 -0.39
C VAL A 62 -12.23 4.55 0.12
N ARG A 63 -13.05 5.12 -0.76
CA ARG A 63 -14.41 5.56 -0.42
C ARG A 63 -15.42 4.52 -0.89
N GLU A 64 -15.62 3.49 -0.07
CA GLU A 64 -16.81 2.65 -0.08
C GLU A 64 -17.30 2.54 1.38
N ASP A 65 -18.56 2.93 1.58
CA ASP A 65 -19.45 2.95 2.76
C ASP A 65 -18.93 2.50 4.14
#